data_AF-B0U0J0-F1
#
_entry.id   AF-B0U0J0-F1
#
_cell.length_a   1.000
_cell.length_b   1.000
_cell.length_c   1.000
_cell.angle_alpha   90.00
_cell.angle_beta   90.00
_cell.angle_gamma   90.00
#
_symmetry.space_group_name_H-M   'P 1'
#
loop_
_entity.id
_entity.type
_entity.pdbx_description
1 polymer ?
#
loop_
_entity_poly.entity_id
_entity_poly.type
_entity_poly.pdbx_seq_one_letter_code
_entity_poly.pdbx_strand_id
1 'polypeptide(L)'
;MSKYKLYKANKQKGVSLVESIISSGLILFVLSSSFLIINSSITTSVIAEKKTQLIQQLDKKIAVYILTGKFNTKAIGDDYFSQKRVSDSKMTKFVAKNKDFNICVAKEIIKYGSNL
;
A
#
# COMPACT_ATOMS: atom_id res chain seq x y z
N MET A 1 -66.58 14.27 -13.88
CA MET A 1 -65.23 14.33 -14.49
C MET A 1 -64.06 14.40 -13.48
N SER A 2 -64.31 14.54 -12.17
CA SER A 2 -63.26 14.72 -11.13
C SER A 2 -62.54 13.41 -10.70
N LYS A 3 -63.24 12.26 -10.67
CA LYS A 3 -62.67 10.99 -10.17
C LYS A 3 -61.49 10.44 -10.98
N TYR A 4 -61.41 10.71 -12.28
CA TYR A 4 -60.34 10.20 -13.16
C TYR A 4 -58.98 10.88 -12.91
N LYS A 5 -58.99 12.13 -12.41
CA LYS A 5 -57.76 12.91 -12.12
C LYS A 5 -57.05 12.39 -10.86
N LEU A 6 -57.83 12.05 -9.82
CA LEU A 6 -57.31 11.48 -8.56
C LEU A 6 -56.70 10.09 -8.74
N TYR A 7 -57.30 9.23 -9.57
CA TYR A 7 -56.76 7.89 -9.85
C TYR A 7 -55.42 7.94 -10.60
N LYS A 8 -55.25 8.91 -11.51
CA LYS A 8 -54.00 9.10 -12.27
C LYS A 8 -52.85 9.64 -11.39
N ALA A 9 -53.16 10.57 -10.48
CA ALA A 9 -52.19 11.13 -9.53
C ALA A 9 -51.67 10.10 -8.51
N ASN A 10 -52.52 9.17 -8.05
CA ASN A 10 -52.10 8.12 -7.12
C ASN A 10 -51.21 7.06 -7.76
N LYS A 11 -51.39 6.73 -9.05
CA LYS A 11 -50.48 5.83 -9.78
C LYS A 11 -49.09 6.44 -10.00
N GLN A 12 -49.00 7.75 -10.25
CA GLN A 12 -47.71 8.44 -10.41
C GLN A 12 -46.89 8.48 -9.12
N LYS A 13 -47.54 8.56 -7.95
CA LYS A 13 -46.83 8.54 -6.65
C LYS A 13 -46.10 7.22 -6.38
N GLY A 14 -46.71 6.09 -6.73
CA GLY A 14 -46.07 4.77 -6.57
C GLY A 14 -44.85 4.58 -7.49
N VAL A 15 -44.95 5.05 -8.74
CA VAL A 15 -43.83 5.03 -9.70
C VAL A 15 -42.71 5.95 -9.27
N SER A 16 -43.03 7.16 -8.79
CA SER A 16 -42.05 8.13 -8.29
C SER A 16 -41.31 7.65 -7.04
N LEU A 17 -41.96 6.88 -6.17
CA LEU A 17 -41.33 6.34 -4.96
C LEU A 17 -40.36 5.20 -5.27
N VAL A 18 -40.73 4.31 -6.20
CA VAL A 18 -39.84 3.26 -6.72
C VAL A 18 -38.63 3.87 -7.42
N GLU A 19 -38.84 4.89 -8.25
CA GLU A 19 -37.77 5.61 -8.96
C GLU A 19 -36.81 6.31 -7.98
N SER A 20 -37.34 6.87 -6.90
CA SER A 20 -36.52 7.48 -5.82
C SER A 20 -35.69 6.44 -5.08
N ILE A 21 -36.22 5.25 -4.81
CA ILE A 21 -35.47 4.14 -4.18
C ILE A 21 -34.35 3.65 -5.11
N ILE A 22 -34.65 3.48 -6.39
CA ILE A 22 -33.65 3.05 -7.39
C ILE A 22 -32.55 4.12 -7.51
N SER A 23 -32.91 5.39 -7.63
CA SER A 23 -31.97 6.51 -7.71
C SER A 23 -31.07 6.60 -6.47
N SER A 24 -31.67 6.47 -5.27
CA SER A 24 -30.92 6.45 -4.01
C SER A 24 -29.97 5.26 -3.93
N GLY A 25 -30.40 4.09 -4.41
CA GLY A 25 -29.57 2.89 -4.50
C GLY A 25 -28.37 3.06 -5.42
N LEU A 26 -28.55 3.71 -6.57
CA LEU A 26 -27.46 4.03 -7.50
C LEU A 26 -26.45 5.00 -6.87
N ILE A 27 -26.94 6.05 -6.18
CA ILE A 27 -26.07 7.01 -5.49
C ILE A 27 -25.26 6.32 -4.39
N LEU A 28 -25.91 5.49 -3.57
CA LEU A 28 -25.24 4.72 -2.52
C LEU A 28 -24.21 3.74 -3.10
N PHE A 29 -24.53 3.10 -4.22
CA PHE A 29 -23.62 2.19 -4.92
C PHE A 29 -22.37 2.91 -5.43
N VAL A 30 -22.55 4.06 -6.09
CA VAL A 30 -21.43 4.89 -6.58
C VAL A 30 -20.58 5.39 -5.42
N LEU A 31 -21.21 5.83 -4.34
CA LEU A 31 -20.51 6.31 -3.15
C LEU A 31 -19.70 5.19 -2.48
N SER A 32 -20.30 4.01 -2.32
CA SER A 32 -19.62 2.84 -1.76
C SER A 32 -18.42 2.41 -2.60
N SER A 33 -18.58 2.37 -3.92
CA SER A 33 -17.50 2.04 -4.85
C SER A 33 -16.36 3.08 -4.79
N SER A 34 -16.71 4.36 -4.69
CA SER A 34 -15.72 5.45 -4.54
C SER A 34 -14.92 5.31 -3.24
N PHE A 35 -15.59 5.01 -2.12
CA PHE A 35 -14.90 4.78 -0.84
C PHE A 35 -13.96 3.57 -0.89
N LEU A 36 -14.34 2.48 -1.55
CA LEU A 36 -13.47 1.32 -1.72
C LEU A 36 -12.18 1.67 -2.49
N ILE A 37 -12.32 2.41 -3.60
CA ILE A 37 -11.19 2.85 -4.41
C ILE A 37 -10.27 3.77 -3.60
N ILE A 38 -10.84 4.75 -2.88
CA ILE A 38 -10.09 5.68 -2.05
C ILE A 38 -9.29 4.91 -0.98
N ASN A 39 -9.94 4.02 -0.22
CA ASN A 39 -9.27 3.23 0.81
C ASN A 39 -8.12 2.39 0.22
N SER A 40 -8.35 1.72 -0.90
CA SER A 40 -7.31 0.94 -1.58
C SER A 40 -6.12 1.80 -2.02
N SER A 41 -6.39 2.99 -2.57
CA SER A 41 -5.36 3.93 -3.02
C SER A 41 -4.53 4.49 -1.86
N ILE A 42 -5.17 4.82 -0.73
CA ILE A 42 -4.50 5.29 0.49
C ILE A 42 -3.61 4.19 1.06
N THR A 43 -4.14 2.97 1.21
CA THR A 43 -3.35 1.83 1.70
C THR A 43 -2.14 1.55 0.80
N THR A 44 -2.33 1.57 -0.52
CA THR A 44 -1.24 1.38 -1.48
C THR A 44 -0.17 2.47 -1.37
N SER A 45 -0.61 3.73 -1.21
CA SER A 45 0.30 4.87 -1.06
C SER A 45 1.12 4.78 0.23
N VAL A 46 0.49 4.42 1.35
CA VAL A 46 1.18 4.21 2.64
C VAL A 46 2.19 3.07 2.53
N ILE A 47 1.83 1.94 1.92
CA ILE A 47 2.76 0.81 1.71
C ILE A 47 3.93 1.23 0.83
N ALA A 48 3.69 2.00 -0.25
CA ALA A 48 4.74 2.49 -1.14
C ALA A 48 5.70 3.46 -0.42
N GLU A 49 5.15 4.36 0.39
CA GLU A 49 5.93 5.29 1.20
C GLU A 49 6.79 4.53 2.24
N LYS A 50 6.19 3.60 2.98
CA LYS A 50 6.91 2.77 3.96
C LYS A 50 7.99 1.92 3.31
N LYS A 51 7.72 1.36 2.13
CA LYS A 51 8.73 0.64 1.34
C LYS A 51 9.88 1.56 0.94
N THR A 52 9.60 2.79 0.53
CA THR A 52 10.62 3.77 0.16
C THR A 52 11.47 4.18 1.37
N GLN A 53 10.85 4.45 2.51
CA GLN A 53 11.54 4.73 3.78
C GLN A 53 12.45 3.56 4.18
N LEU A 54 11.96 2.32 4.08
CA LEU A 54 12.73 1.11 4.39
C LEU A 54 13.94 0.95 3.44
N ILE A 55 13.78 1.23 2.14
CA ILE A 55 14.88 1.25 1.16
C ILE A 55 15.93 2.29 1.55
N GLN A 56 15.51 3.53 1.86
CA GLN A 56 16.43 4.61 2.24
C GLN A 56 17.21 4.27 3.51
N GLN A 57 16.55 3.68 4.52
CA GLN A 57 17.23 3.24 5.75
C GLN A 57 18.22 2.10 5.48
N LEU A 58 17.83 1.13 4.64
CA LEU A 58 18.71 0.04 4.22
C LEU A 58 19.94 0.59 3.48
N ASP A 59 19.75 1.53 2.56
CA ASP A 59 20.83 2.18 1.81
C ASP A 59 21.77 2.97 2.71
N LYS A 60 21.25 3.67 3.71
CA LYS A 60 22.08 4.35 4.71
C LYS A 60 22.94 3.37 5.50
N LYS A 61 22.37 2.24 5.94
CA LYS A 61 23.11 1.18 6.66
C LYS A 61 24.15 0.48 5.78
N ILE A 62 23.82 0.28 4.51
CA ILE A 62 24.73 -0.23 3.49
C ILE A 62 25.90 0.74 3.27
N ALA A 63 25.64 2.04 3.14
CA ALA A 63 26.70 3.04 2.95
C ALA A 63 27.67 3.03 4.13
N VAL A 64 27.15 2.94 5.36
CA VAL A 64 27.99 2.78 6.56
C VAL A 64 28.78 1.46 6.52
N TYR A 65 28.18 0.35 6.06
CA TYR A 65 28.91 -0.91 5.87
C TYR A 65 30.03 -0.80 4.84
N ILE A 66 29.81 -0.11 3.73
CA ILE A 66 30.85 0.10 2.70
C ILE A 66 32.03 0.90 3.29
N LEU A 67 31.75 1.91 4.11
CA LEU A 67 32.77 2.76 4.73
C LEU A 67 33.50 2.10 5.92
N THR A 68 32.79 1.32 6.73
CA THR A 68 33.32 0.78 8.01
C THR A 68 33.62 -0.72 7.98
N GLY A 69 33.16 -1.42 6.94
CA GLY A 69 33.22 -2.88 6.83
C GLY A 69 32.28 -3.64 7.77
N LYS A 70 31.52 -2.96 8.65
CA LYS A 70 30.61 -3.58 9.64
C LYS A 70 29.17 -3.19 9.39
N PHE A 71 28.29 -4.18 9.24
CA PHE A 71 26.87 -3.92 8.99
C PHE A 71 26.11 -3.84 10.30
N ASN A 72 25.34 -2.77 10.47
CA ASN A 72 24.54 -2.58 11.67
C ASN A 72 23.17 -3.26 11.54
N THR A 73 23.04 -4.42 12.18
CA THR A 73 21.80 -5.23 12.24
C THR A 73 20.78 -4.73 13.28
N LYS A 74 21.08 -3.68 14.03
CA LYS A 74 20.16 -3.13 15.03
C LYS A 74 18.83 -2.73 14.37
N ALA A 75 17.73 -3.23 14.92
CA ALA A 75 16.39 -2.86 14.50
C ALA A 75 16.11 -1.38 14.78
N ILE A 76 15.27 -0.77 13.95
CA ILE A 76 14.80 0.61 14.11
C ILE A 76 13.27 0.54 14.15
N GLY A 77 12.69 0.66 15.35
CA GLY A 77 11.27 0.33 15.53
C GLY A 77 11.00 -1.11 15.11
N ASP A 78 10.04 -1.30 14.21
CA ASP A 78 9.62 -2.60 13.65
C ASP A 78 10.39 -3.02 12.38
N ASP A 79 11.39 -2.25 11.99
CA ASP A 79 12.27 -2.54 10.85
C ASP A 79 13.46 -3.41 11.27
N TYR A 80 13.54 -4.61 10.70
CA TYR A 80 14.60 -5.59 10.92
C TYR A 80 15.59 -5.59 9.77
N PHE A 81 16.88 -5.60 10.09
CA PHE A 81 17.97 -5.56 9.11
C PHE A 81 18.87 -6.79 9.27
N SER A 82 19.14 -7.50 8.18
CA SER A 82 20.00 -8.68 8.18
C SER A 82 20.97 -8.68 7.00
N GLN A 83 22.13 -9.27 7.22
CA GLN A 83 23.14 -9.50 6.20
C GLN A 83 23.27 -11.00 5.98
N LYS A 84 23.27 -11.44 4.73
CA LYS A 84 23.56 -12.82 4.33
C LYS A 84 24.67 -12.80 3.29
N ARG A 85 25.70 -13.66 3.48
CA ARG A 85 26.66 -13.93 2.41
C ARG A 85 25.97 -14.81 1.37
N VAL A 86 26.09 -14.44 0.11
CA VAL A 86 25.67 -15.30 -1.00
C VAL A 86 26.80 -16.30 -1.24
N SER A 87 26.49 -17.51 -1.70
CA SER A 87 27.45 -18.59 -1.92
C SER A 87 28.60 -18.22 -2.88
N ASP A 88 28.41 -17.19 -3.71
CA ASP A 88 29.49 -16.54 -4.47
C ASP A 88 30.32 -15.60 -3.58
N SER A 89 31.61 -15.92 -3.46
CA SER A 89 32.58 -15.37 -2.49
C SER A 89 32.71 -13.83 -2.44
N LYS A 90 32.17 -13.10 -3.42
CA LYS A 90 32.26 -11.64 -3.53
C LYS A 90 30.94 -10.91 -3.31
N MET A 91 29.80 -11.59 -3.10
CA MET A 91 28.51 -10.93 -3.01
C MET A 91 27.90 -10.99 -1.60
N THR A 92 27.48 -9.83 -1.11
CA THR A 92 26.77 -9.70 0.16
C THR A 92 25.35 -9.22 -0.09
N LYS A 93 24.37 -9.96 0.44
CA LYS A 93 22.95 -9.63 0.38
C LYS A 93 22.53 -8.96 1.69
N PHE A 94 21.92 -7.80 1.58
CA PHE A 94 21.31 -7.08 2.68
C PHE A 94 19.80 -7.15 2.56
N VAL A 95 19.12 -7.46 3.65
CA VAL A 95 17.67 -7.63 3.68
C VAL A 95 17.10 -6.76 4.79
N ALA A 96 16.14 -5.91 4.44
CA ALA A 96 15.31 -5.17 5.38
C ALA A 96 13.88 -5.72 5.36
N LYS A 97 13.27 -5.86 6.53
CA LYS A 97 11.90 -6.33 6.69
C LYS A 97 11.15 -5.44 7.66
N ASN A 98 9.94 -5.04 7.29
CA ASN A 98 8.98 -4.43 8.22
C ASN A 98 7.84 -5.42 8.47
N LYS A 99 7.59 -5.76 9.74
CA LYS A 99 6.59 -6.78 10.11
C LYS A 99 5.16 -6.25 9.99
N ASP A 100 4.94 -4.98 10.29
CA ASP A 100 3.59 -4.38 10.33
C ASP A 100 2.96 -4.25 8.95
N PHE A 101 3.77 -3.93 7.95
CA PHE A 101 3.33 -3.78 6.57
C PHE A 101 3.65 -5.00 5.69
N ASN A 102 4.25 -6.05 6.28
CA ASN A 102 4.74 -7.25 5.56
C ASN A 102 5.62 -6.91 4.34
N ILE A 103 6.45 -5.86 4.45
CA ILE A 103 7.33 -5.39 3.37
C ILE A 103 8.70 -6.04 3.53
N CYS A 104 9.23 -6.59 2.44
CA CYS A 104 10.58 -7.14 2.37
C CYS A 104 11.34 -6.47 1.22
N VAL A 105 12.52 -5.93 1.53
CA VAL A 105 13.42 -5.30 0.56
C VAL A 105 14.77 -6.00 0.68
N ALA A 106 15.34 -6.40 -0.45
CA ALA A 106 16.68 -6.98 -0.50
C ALA A 106 17.54 -6.24 -1.52
N LYS A 107 18.81 -6.00 -1.16
CA LYS A 107 19.80 -5.39 -2.03
C LYS A 107 21.09 -6.21 -1.99
N GLU A 108 21.67 -6.44 -3.16
CA GLU A 108 22.87 -7.25 -3.32
C GLU A 108 24.02 -6.34 -3.75
N ILE A 109 25.18 -6.52 -3.10
CA ILE A 109 26.36 -5.69 -3.33
C ILE A 109 27.55 -6.60 -3.56
N ILE A 110 28.25 -6.32 -4.66
CA ILE A 110 29.53 -6.95 -4.97
C ILE A 110 30.60 -6.20 -4.19
N LYS A 111 31.32 -6.92 -3.35
CA LYS A 111 32.51 -6.40 -2.66
C LYS A 111 33.60 -6.26 -3.73
N TYR A 112 33.81 -5.04 -4.23
CA TYR A 112 34.99 -4.74 -5.03
C TYR A 112 36.20 -4.90 -4.13
N GLY A 113 37.05 -5.87 -4.45
CA GLY A 113 38.30 -6.08 -3.74
C GLY A 113 39.22 -4.88 -3.97
N SER A 114 39.49 -4.13 -2.92
CA SER A 114 40.72 -3.37 -2.80
C SER A 114 41.85 -4.40 -2.66
N ASN A 115 42.41 -4.84 -3.79
CA ASN A 115 43.78 -5.35 -3.79
C ASN A 115 44.68 -4.12 -3.67
N LEU A 116 45.00 -3.76 -2.42
CA LEU A 116 46.10 -2.88 -2.05
C LEU A 116 46.80 -3.54 -0.88
#